data_AF-A0A2S8EVY9-F1
#
_entry.id   AF-A0A2S8EVY9-F1
#
_cell.length_a   1.000
_cell.length_b   1.000
_cell.length_c   1.000
_cell.angle_alpha   90.00
_cell.angle_beta   90.00
_cell.angle_gamma   90.00
#
_symmetry.space_group_name_H-M   'P 1'
#
loop_
_entity.id
_entity.type
_entity.pdbx_description
1 polymer ?
#
loop_
_entity_poly.entity_id
_entity_poly.type
_entity_poly.pdbx_seq_one_letter_code
_entity_poly.pdbx_strand_id
1 'polypeptide(L)'
;MPAFPDLGAEEIAAVATYVRSAWSNDYGAVSADEVSEILQTLDGEGEDGDQAAQTTIWDGVYTQSQADDARLIYIGACAACHGTRLNGAPAEADMGSGPPLAGPAFLREWGGRSVAALFEYTRSTMPQRNPGQYSDQQYADIIAYMLSYGDAPAGDTPLPADISELSNIIIEAEDG
;
A
#
# COMPACT_ATOMS: atom_id res chain seq x y z
N MET A 1 -13.93 14.42 0.89
CA MET A 1 -13.29 15.10 -0.27
C MET A 1 -14.32 15.15 -1.39
N PRO A 2 -14.38 16.20 -2.23
CA PRO A 2 -15.16 16.14 -3.46
C PRO A 2 -14.65 14.99 -4.34
N ALA A 3 -15.53 14.40 -5.15
CA ALA A 3 -15.11 13.45 -6.18
C ALA A 3 -14.11 14.16 -7.10
N PHE A 4 -12.92 13.56 -7.28
CA PHE A 4 -12.04 14.00 -8.35
C PHE A 4 -12.75 13.66 -9.68
N PRO A 5 -12.72 14.54 -10.68
CA PRO A 5 -13.19 14.16 -12.00
C PRO A 5 -12.34 12.98 -12.50
N ASP A 6 -12.98 11.95 -13.05
CA ASP A 6 -12.27 10.87 -13.74
C ASP A 6 -11.50 11.48 -14.90
N LEU A 7 -10.17 11.35 -14.87
CA LEU A 7 -9.30 11.86 -15.92
C LEU A 7 -9.34 10.91 -17.11
N GLY A 8 -9.49 11.45 -18.32
CA GLY A 8 -9.33 10.67 -19.54
C GLY A 8 -7.88 10.23 -19.77
N ALA A 9 -7.66 9.21 -20.60
CA ALA A 9 -6.33 8.68 -20.88
C ALA A 9 -5.34 9.76 -21.39
N GLU A 10 -5.80 10.73 -22.18
CA GLU A 10 -5.00 11.86 -22.64
C GLU A 10 -4.54 12.77 -21.49
N GLU A 11 -5.43 13.04 -20.54
CA GLU A 11 -5.14 13.90 -19.39
C GLU A 11 -4.17 13.22 -18.43
N ILE A 12 -4.36 11.92 -18.18
CA ILE A 12 -3.45 11.10 -17.40
C ILE A 12 -2.08 11.04 -18.08
N ALA A 13 -2.02 10.79 -19.39
CA ALA A 13 -0.76 10.76 -20.15
C ALA A 13 -0.02 12.10 -20.11
N ALA A 14 -0.74 13.21 -20.20
CA ALA A 14 -0.16 14.55 -20.09
C ALA A 14 0.44 14.82 -18.70
N VAL A 15 -0.29 14.47 -17.63
CA VAL A 15 0.20 14.60 -16.25
C VAL A 15 1.41 13.68 -16.00
N ALA A 16 1.32 12.41 -16.41
CA ALA A 16 2.39 11.44 -16.24
C ALA A 16 3.66 11.86 -17.01
N THR A 17 3.50 12.37 -18.23
CA THR A 17 4.61 12.93 -19.04
C THR A 17 5.24 14.14 -18.35
N TYR A 18 4.42 15.06 -17.81
CA TYR A 18 4.93 16.19 -17.05
C TYR A 18 5.75 15.73 -15.84
N VAL A 19 5.25 14.76 -15.06
CA VAL A 19 5.97 14.21 -13.89
C VAL A 19 7.28 13.52 -14.30
N ARG A 20 7.29 12.77 -15.42
CA ARG A 20 8.47 12.08 -15.98
C ARG A 20 9.44 12.99 -16.74
N SER A 21 9.17 14.29 -16.87
CA SER A 21 10.05 15.20 -17.61
C SER A 21 10.46 16.43 -16.79
N ALA A 22 9.66 16.81 -15.79
CA ALA A 22 9.92 18.01 -15.00
C ALA A 22 10.91 17.79 -13.84
N TRP A 23 11.24 16.54 -13.46
CA TRP A 23 11.97 16.24 -12.21
C TRP A 23 13.29 15.48 -12.42
N SER A 24 14.19 15.95 -13.31
CA SER A 24 15.51 15.34 -13.60
C SER A 24 15.52 13.85 -13.92
N ASN A 25 14.35 13.26 -14.12
CA ASN A 25 14.04 11.86 -14.23
C ASN A 25 13.69 11.64 -15.70
N ASP A 26 14.68 11.66 -16.60
CA ASP A 26 14.55 11.64 -18.08
C ASP A 26 13.94 10.34 -18.65
N TYR A 27 12.82 9.89 -18.08
CA TYR A 27 12.14 8.65 -18.42
C TYR A 27 11.34 8.77 -19.72
N GLY A 28 11.19 9.96 -20.30
CA GLY A 28 10.44 10.19 -21.54
C GLY A 28 8.93 10.27 -21.36
N ALA A 29 8.21 10.52 -22.46
CA ALA A 29 6.77 10.74 -22.47
C ALA A 29 5.97 9.44 -22.35
N VAL A 30 4.77 9.55 -21.79
CA VAL A 30 3.75 8.50 -21.72
C VAL A 30 2.73 8.75 -22.83
N SER A 31 2.37 7.71 -23.59
CA SER A 31 1.32 7.82 -24.62
C SER A 31 -0.08 7.61 -24.03
N ALA A 32 -1.09 8.18 -24.67
CA ALA A 32 -2.48 7.93 -24.29
C ALA A 32 -2.90 6.46 -24.53
N ASP A 33 -2.28 5.79 -25.51
CA ASP A 33 -2.52 4.37 -25.79
C ASP A 33 -2.02 3.49 -24.63
N GLU A 34 -0.80 3.75 -24.13
CA GLU A 34 -0.23 3.05 -22.97
C GLU A 34 -1.11 3.23 -21.72
N VAL A 35 -1.62 4.45 -21.51
CA VAL A 35 -2.55 4.71 -20.42
C VAL A 35 -3.89 4.01 -20.63
N SER A 36 -4.42 3.99 -21.86
CA SER A 36 -5.71 3.37 -22.15
C SER A 36 -5.67 1.85 -21.93
N GLU A 37 -4.55 1.19 -22.26
CA GLU A 37 -4.33 -0.23 -21.98
C GLU A 37 -4.31 -0.50 -20.47
N ILE A 38 -3.65 0.36 -19.69
CA ILE A 38 -3.62 0.27 -18.22
C ILE A 38 -5.02 0.49 -17.63
N LEU A 39 -5.78 1.48 -18.10
CA LEU A 39 -7.14 1.73 -17.62
C LEU A 39 -8.06 0.53 -17.90
N GLN A 40 -8.00 -0.05 -19.10
CA GLN A 40 -8.78 -1.25 -19.44
C GLN A 40 -8.44 -2.46 -18.56
N THR A 41 -7.17 -2.60 -18.16
CA THR A 41 -6.75 -3.66 -17.22
C THR A 41 -7.21 -3.37 -15.79
N LEU A 42 -7.28 -2.12 -15.37
CA LEU A 42 -7.79 -1.72 -14.06
C LEU A 42 -9.32 -1.83 -13.96
N ASP A 43 -10.05 -1.53 -15.04
CA ASP A 43 -11.52 -1.61 -15.11
C ASP A 43 -12.03 -3.05 -15.34
N GLY A 44 -11.12 -4.02 -15.53
CA GLY A 44 -11.46 -5.43 -15.71
C GLY A 44 -12.09 -5.76 -17.08
N GLU A 45 -11.92 -4.91 -18.09
CA GLU A 45 -12.50 -5.10 -19.43
C GLU A 45 -11.58 -5.89 -20.40
N GLY A 46 -10.45 -6.40 -19.91
CA GLY A 46 -9.52 -7.24 -20.66
C GLY A 46 -9.81 -8.73 -20.55
N GLU A 47 -10.46 -9.28 -21.58
CA GLU A 47 -10.60 -10.72 -21.93
C GLU A 47 -11.45 -11.59 -20.96
N ASP A 48 -12.43 -12.30 -21.53
CA ASP A 48 -13.33 -13.28 -20.88
C ASP A 48 -12.66 -14.06 -19.73
N GLY A 49 -12.96 -13.69 -18.48
CA GLY A 49 -12.41 -14.33 -17.30
C GLY A 49 -13.40 -14.29 -16.15
N ASP A 50 -13.82 -15.47 -15.71
CA ASP A 50 -14.45 -15.76 -14.43
C ASP A 50 -13.99 -14.76 -13.35
N GLN A 51 -14.90 -14.17 -12.56
CA GLN A 51 -14.53 -13.38 -11.37
C GLN A 51 -13.86 -14.31 -10.37
N ALA A 52 -12.58 -14.61 -10.60
CA ALA A 52 -11.73 -15.28 -9.63
C ALA A 52 -11.79 -14.42 -8.38
N ALA A 53 -12.19 -15.03 -7.26
CA ALA A 53 -12.22 -14.35 -5.97
C ALA A 53 -10.88 -13.62 -5.78
N GLN A 54 -10.92 -12.30 -5.66
CA GLN A 54 -9.72 -11.50 -5.46
C GLN A 54 -9.08 -11.92 -4.14
N THR A 55 -7.78 -12.13 -4.14
CA THR A 55 -7.04 -12.42 -2.91
C THR A 55 -7.16 -11.22 -1.97
N THR A 56 -7.40 -11.49 -0.69
CA THR A 56 -7.56 -10.50 0.36
C THR A 56 -6.46 -10.65 1.39
N ILE A 57 -6.30 -9.66 2.27
CA ILE A 57 -5.42 -9.80 3.43
C ILE A 57 -5.79 -10.99 4.34
N TRP A 58 -7.00 -11.53 4.23
CA TRP A 58 -7.49 -12.64 5.05
C TRP A 58 -7.08 -14.02 4.52
N ASP A 59 -6.50 -14.09 3.32
CA ASP A 59 -6.12 -15.35 2.66
C ASP A 59 -4.72 -15.87 3.03
N GLY A 60 -4.10 -15.35 4.09
CA GLY A 60 -2.77 -15.80 4.51
C GLY A 60 -1.65 -15.28 3.61
N VAL A 61 -1.69 -13.99 3.27
CA VAL A 61 -0.80 -13.37 2.25
C VAL A 61 0.63 -13.05 2.73
N TYR A 62 0.97 -13.43 3.95
CA TYR A 62 2.28 -13.19 4.54
C TYR A 62 2.68 -14.35 5.46
N THR A 63 3.97 -14.50 5.76
CA THR A 63 4.44 -15.51 6.74
C THR A 63 4.62 -14.91 8.13
N GLN A 64 4.41 -15.70 9.18
CA GLN A 64 4.67 -15.25 10.54
C GLN A 64 6.13 -14.79 10.75
N SER A 65 7.10 -15.52 10.16
CA SER A 65 8.52 -15.14 10.25
C SER A 65 8.77 -13.75 9.67
N GLN A 66 8.16 -13.44 8.53
CA GLN A 66 8.29 -12.14 7.89
C GLN A 66 7.76 -11.00 8.78
N ALA A 67 6.58 -11.19 9.39
CA ALA A 67 6.03 -10.22 10.34
C ALA A 67 6.93 -10.05 11.57
N ASP A 68 7.44 -11.16 12.13
CA ASP A 68 8.31 -11.13 13.32
C ASP A 68 9.64 -10.41 13.06
N ASP A 69 10.24 -10.62 11.88
CA ASP A 69 11.50 -10.00 11.49
C ASP A 69 11.39 -8.46 11.38
N ALA A 70 10.23 -7.96 10.95
CA ALA A 70 9.96 -6.52 10.85
C ALA A 70 9.68 -5.83 12.18
N ARG A 71 9.42 -6.57 13.26
CA ARG A 71 9.06 -6.00 14.58
C ARG A 71 10.08 -4.98 15.08
N LEU A 72 11.37 -5.25 14.92
CA LEU A 72 12.42 -4.32 15.39
C LEU A 72 12.50 -3.05 14.54
N ILE A 73 12.26 -3.16 13.24
CA ILE A 73 12.17 -2.00 12.34
C ILE A 73 11.00 -1.13 12.74
N TYR A 74 9.81 -1.73 12.93
CA TYR A 74 8.62 -1.01 13.38
C TYR A 74 8.84 -0.28 14.71
N ILE A 75 9.40 -0.96 15.72
CA ILE A 75 9.66 -0.36 17.03
C ILE A 75 10.61 0.83 16.92
N GLY A 76 11.66 0.71 16.12
CA GLY A 76 12.67 1.76 15.96
C GLY A 76 12.21 2.98 15.16
N ALA A 77 11.30 2.80 14.20
CA ALA A 77 11.00 3.80 13.19
C ALA A 77 9.55 4.30 13.16
N CYS A 78 8.59 3.46 13.57
CA CYS A 78 7.17 3.70 13.38
C CYS A 78 6.46 3.92 14.73
N ALA A 79 6.84 3.16 15.75
CA ALA A 79 6.12 3.09 17.03
C ALA A 79 6.08 4.43 17.80
N ALA A 80 7.05 5.32 17.58
CA ALA A 80 7.07 6.63 18.21
C ALA A 80 5.89 7.52 17.80
N CYS A 81 5.29 7.30 16.62
CA CYS A 81 4.10 8.04 16.18
C CYS A 81 2.84 7.15 16.10
N HIS A 82 3.00 5.87 15.75
CA HIS A 82 1.87 4.96 15.52
C HIS A 82 1.56 4.03 16.70
N GLY A 83 2.27 4.21 17.82
CA GLY A 83 2.15 3.39 19.02
C GLY A 83 2.87 2.04 18.89
N THR A 84 3.35 1.51 20.02
CA THR A 84 4.00 0.18 20.08
C THR A 84 3.05 -0.98 19.76
N ARG A 85 1.75 -0.70 19.74
CA ARG A 85 0.66 -1.62 19.47
C ARG A 85 -0.13 -1.24 18.22
N LEU A 86 0.46 -0.46 17.31
CA LEU A 86 -0.18 -0.01 16.05
C LEU A 86 -1.54 0.68 16.23
N ASN A 87 -1.85 1.13 17.44
CA ASN A 87 -3.14 1.68 17.83
C ASN A 87 -3.16 3.21 17.74
N GLY A 88 -2.14 3.81 17.13
CA GLY A 88 -1.91 5.24 17.07
C GLY A 88 -1.32 5.78 18.38
N ALA A 89 -0.77 6.99 18.31
CA ALA A 89 -0.34 7.74 19.48
C ALA A 89 -1.03 9.11 19.53
N PRO A 90 -1.51 9.54 20.72
CA PRO A 90 -2.01 10.90 20.89
C PRO A 90 -0.88 11.91 20.63
N ALA A 91 -1.24 13.09 20.13
CA ALA A 91 -0.31 14.20 20.02
C ALA A 91 0.06 14.66 21.43
N GLU A 92 1.22 14.23 21.94
CA GLU A 92 1.78 14.73 23.19
C GLU A 92 2.90 15.73 22.88
N ALA A 93 3.27 16.57 23.85
CA ALA A 93 4.27 17.62 23.64
C ALA A 93 5.64 17.10 23.15
N ASP A 94 5.95 15.82 23.41
CA ASP A 94 7.18 15.12 23.05
C ASP A 94 6.99 13.92 22.10
N MET A 95 5.75 13.65 21.64
CA MET A 95 5.42 12.50 20.80
C MET A 95 4.64 12.93 19.55
N GLY A 96 5.13 12.56 18.37
CA GLY A 96 4.43 12.80 17.12
C GLY A 96 3.11 12.03 17.09
N SER A 97 2.04 12.64 16.59
CA SER A 97 0.78 11.91 16.40
C SER A 97 0.80 11.13 15.09
N GLY A 98 0.39 9.87 15.15
CA GLY A 98 0.18 9.02 13.99
C GLY A 98 -1.12 8.21 14.14
N PRO A 99 -1.86 7.96 13.05
CA PRO A 99 -3.07 7.16 13.09
C PRO A 99 -2.77 5.70 13.46
N PRO A 100 -3.79 4.95 13.90
CA PRO A 100 -3.68 3.50 14.01
C PRO A 100 -3.31 2.86 12.66
N LEU A 101 -2.44 1.87 12.70
CA LEU A 101 -1.95 1.12 11.55
C LEU A 101 -2.52 -0.31 11.49
N ALA A 102 -3.41 -0.65 12.42
CA ALA A 102 -4.11 -1.93 12.47
C ALA A 102 -5.54 -1.76 13.00
N GLY A 103 -6.37 -2.77 12.77
CA GLY A 103 -7.74 -2.86 13.28
C GLY A 103 -8.74 -1.93 12.58
N PRO A 104 -9.91 -1.66 13.21
CA PRO A 104 -11.04 -1.02 12.53
C PRO A 104 -10.77 0.39 11.99
N ALA A 105 -9.88 1.15 12.63
CA ALA A 105 -9.53 2.48 12.14
C ALA A 105 -8.68 2.43 10.87
N PHE A 106 -7.76 1.47 10.78
CA PHE A 106 -6.99 1.20 9.57
C PHE A 106 -7.91 0.73 8.43
N LEU A 107 -8.81 -0.22 8.71
CA LEU A 107 -9.76 -0.73 7.70
C LEU A 107 -10.72 0.34 7.18
N ARG A 108 -11.10 1.34 8.00
CA ARG A 108 -11.91 2.47 7.51
C ARG A 108 -11.17 3.38 6.52
N GLU A 109 -9.86 3.47 6.61
CA GLU A 109 -9.04 4.30 5.70
C GLU A 109 -8.60 3.52 4.46
N TRP A 110 -8.20 2.26 4.66
CA TRP A 110 -7.55 1.44 3.63
C TRP A 110 -8.46 0.37 3.01
N GLY A 111 -9.64 0.14 3.58
CA GLY A 111 -10.62 -0.82 3.05
C GLY A 111 -10.99 -0.52 1.59
N GLY A 112 -11.03 -1.56 0.77
CA GLY A 112 -11.27 -1.49 -0.67
C GLY A 112 -10.07 -1.05 -1.51
N ARG A 113 -8.88 -0.85 -0.92
CA ARG A 113 -7.63 -0.54 -1.64
C ARG A 113 -6.71 -1.76 -1.68
N SER A 114 -5.81 -1.80 -2.65
CA SER A 114 -4.80 -2.86 -2.71
C SER A 114 -3.67 -2.66 -1.70
N VAL A 115 -2.98 -3.75 -1.35
CA VAL A 115 -1.75 -3.69 -0.55
C VAL A 115 -0.66 -2.89 -1.27
N ALA A 116 -0.63 -2.90 -2.61
CA ALA A 116 0.27 -2.06 -3.40
C ALA A 116 0.08 -0.56 -3.10
N ALA A 117 -1.16 -0.09 -2.94
CA ALA A 117 -1.42 1.31 -2.61
C ALA A 117 -0.88 1.68 -1.22
N LEU A 118 -1.03 0.78 -0.24
CA LEU A 118 -0.45 0.96 1.09
C LEU A 118 1.08 0.93 1.05
N PHE A 119 1.66 0.01 0.27
CA PHE A 119 3.09 -0.14 0.08
C PHE A 119 3.72 1.13 -0.48
N GLU A 120 3.21 1.63 -1.61
CA GLU A 120 3.76 2.83 -2.24
C GLU A 120 3.56 4.08 -1.37
N TYR A 121 2.41 4.21 -0.70
CA TYR A 121 2.20 5.30 0.25
C TYR A 121 3.22 5.25 1.40
N THR A 122 3.41 4.08 2.01
CA THR A 122 4.34 3.91 3.13
C THR A 122 5.77 4.18 2.69
N ARG A 123 6.19 3.61 1.56
CA ARG A 123 7.53 3.81 1.00
C ARG A 123 7.83 5.27 0.67
N SER A 124 6.87 5.98 0.08
CA SER A 124 7.06 7.35 -0.41
C SER A 124 6.89 8.44 0.65
N THR A 125 6.18 8.14 1.74
CA THR A 125 5.85 9.15 2.78
C THR A 125 6.40 8.83 4.16
N MET A 126 6.79 7.57 4.41
CA MET A 126 7.25 7.11 5.72
C MET A 126 8.69 6.56 5.68
N PRO A 127 9.42 6.65 6.80
CA PRO A 127 9.13 7.50 7.96
C PRO A 127 9.12 8.99 7.58
N GLN A 128 8.24 9.82 8.18
CA GLN A 128 8.04 11.22 7.76
C GLN A 128 9.32 12.06 7.63
N ARG A 129 10.34 11.78 8.44
CA ARG A 129 11.62 12.51 8.44
C ARG A 129 12.62 12.00 7.40
N ASN A 130 12.42 10.80 6.89
CA ASN A 130 13.34 10.17 5.94
C ASN A 130 12.60 9.11 5.10
N PRO A 131 11.66 9.54 4.22
CA PRO A 131 10.92 8.61 3.39
C PRO A 131 11.84 7.78 2.47
N GLY A 132 11.45 6.53 2.19
CA GLY A 132 12.21 5.67 1.27
C GLY A 132 13.53 5.14 1.83
N GLN A 133 13.79 5.26 3.14
CA GLN A 133 15.07 4.85 3.74
C GLN A 133 15.29 3.33 3.84
N TYR A 134 14.22 2.54 3.71
CA TYR A 134 14.25 1.08 3.79
C TYR A 134 14.19 0.46 2.40
N SER A 135 14.64 -0.79 2.28
CA SER A 135 14.45 -1.54 1.04
C SER A 135 12.97 -1.86 0.82
N ASP A 136 12.62 -2.15 -0.43
CA ASP A 136 11.26 -2.55 -0.80
C ASP A 136 10.81 -3.78 0.01
N GLN A 137 11.68 -4.78 0.19
CA GLN A 137 11.36 -5.94 1.03
C GLN A 137 11.10 -5.56 2.49
N GLN A 138 11.88 -4.63 3.07
CA GLN A 138 11.64 -4.19 4.44
C GLN A 138 10.28 -3.48 4.60
N TYR A 139 9.81 -2.75 3.59
CA TYR A 139 8.46 -2.18 3.61
C TYR A 139 7.39 -3.26 3.52
N ALA A 140 7.57 -4.28 2.67
CA ALA A 140 6.67 -5.44 2.62
C ALA A 140 6.62 -6.16 3.98
N ASP A 141 7.77 -6.35 4.63
CA ASP A 141 7.84 -6.99 5.94
C ASP A 141 7.17 -6.15 7.04
N ILE A 142 7.31 -4.82 7.01
CA ILE A 142 6.58 -3.90 7.90
C ILE A 142 5.06 -4.03 7.70
N ILE A 143 4.60 -4.14 6.46
CA ILE A 143 3.17 -4.33 6.17
C ILE A 143 2.71 -5.69 6.68
N ALA A 144 3.48 -6.76 6.48
CA ALA A 144 3.19 -8.08 7.06
C ALA A 144 3.05 -8.00 8.59
N TYR A 145 3.93 -7.24 9.27
CA TYR A 145 3.79 -6.97 10.70
C TYR A 145 2.50 -6.22 11.05
N MET A 146 2.11 -5.21 10.25
CA MET A 146 0.83 -4.52 10.42
C MET A 146 -0.37 -5.45 10.29
N LEU A 147 -0.38 -6.31 9.26
CA LEU A 147 -1.44 -7.29 9.02
C LEU A 147 -1.57 -8.27 10.19
N SER A 148 -0.44 -8.78 10.69
CA SER A 148 -0.43 -9.68 11.86
C SER A 148 -1.03 -9.05 13.13
N TYR A 149 -0.89 -7.73 13.29
CA TYR A 149 -1.47 -7.01 14.42
C TYR A 149 -2.96 -6.71 14.22
N GLY A 150 -3.41 -6.75 12.97
CA GLY A 150 -4.80 -6.61 12.55
C GLY A 150 -5.57 -7.92 12.50
N ASP A 151 -5.02 -9.00 13.07
CA ASP A 151 -5.59 -10.35 13.14
C ASP A 151 -5.74 -11.07 11.79
N ALA A 152 -5.15 -10.54 10.72
CA ALA A 152 -5.04 -11.27 9.45
C ALA A 152 -4.23 -12.56 9.68
N PRO A 153 -4.68 -13.73 9.18
CA PRO A 153 -3.95 -14.98 9.38
C PRO A 153 -2.64 -14.97 8.61
N ALA A 154 -1.63 -15.66 9.12
CA ALA A 154 -0.42 -15.96 8.38
C ALA A 154 -0.64 -17.18 7.47
N GLY A 155 0.00 -17.17 6.29
CA GLY A 155 0.10 -18.32 5.41
C GLY A 155 1.54 -18.77 5.22
N ASP A 156 1.78 -19.52 4.13
CA ASP A 156 3.06 -20.18 3.85
C ASP A 156 3.94 -19.42 2.85
N THR A 157 3.41 -18.38 2.20
CA THR A 157 4.13 -17.57 1.20
C THR A 157 4.42 -16.18 1.77
N PRO A 158 5.67 -15.68 1.70
CA PRO A 158 5.97 -14.34 2.16
C PRO A 158 5.29 -13.31 1.27
N LEU A 159 4.84 -12.20 1.87
CA LEU A 159 4.33 -11.05 1.15
C LEU A 159 5.45 -10.51 0.24
N PRO A 160 5.25 -10.47 -1.08
CA PRO A 160 6.28 -10.01 -2.00
C PRO A 160 6.48 -8.50 -1.90
N ALA A 161 7.59 -8.01 -2.43
CA ALA A 161 7.84 -6.57 -2.59
C ALA A 161 7.54 -6.07 -4.02
N ASP A 162 6.95 -6.93 -4.86
CA ASP A 162 6.58 -6.59 -6.23
C ASP A 162 5.20 -5.90 -6.26
N ILE A 163 5.14 -4.71 -6.84
CA ILE A 163 3.91 -3.89 -6.89
C ILE A 163 2.78 -4.59 -7.65
N SER A 164 3.11 -5.36 -8.69
CA SER A 164 2.12 -6.04 -9.53
C SER A 164 1.52 -7.25 -8.82
N GLU A 165 2.31 -7.92 -7.97
CA GLU A 165 1.78 -8.97 -7.09
C GLU A 165 0.93 -8.35 -5.96
N LEU A 166 1.41 -7.27 -5.36
CA LEU A 166 0.69 -6.56 -4.28
C LEU A 166 -0.60 -5.89 -4.74
N SER A 167 -0.75 -5.56 -6.02
CA SER A 167 -1.98 -4.96 -6.55
C SER A 167 -3.14 -5.96 -6.58
N ASN A 168 -2.84 -7.25 -6.57
CA ASN A 168 -3.84 -8.32 -6.58
C ASN A 168 -4.33 -8.71 -5.16
N ILE A 169 -3.79 -8.09 -4.11
CA ILE A 169 -4.20 -8.33 -2.73
C ILE A 169 -5.00 -7.13 -2.23
N ILE A 170 -6.27 -7.35 -1.88
CA ILE A 170 -7.18 -6.31 -1.41
C ILE A 170 -7.22 -6.24 0.11
N ILE A 171 -7.16 -5.02 0.64
CA ILE A 171 -7.38 -4.71 2.05
C ILE A 171 -8.88 -4.53 2.23
N GLU A 172 -9.52 -5.40 3.00
CA GLU A 172 -10.94 -5.26 3.34
C GLU A 172 -11.23 -5.80 4.73
N ALA A 173 -12.44 -5.55 5.24
CA ALA A 173 -12.86 -6.13 6.51
C ALA A 173 -13.13 -7.63 6.33
N GLU A 174 -12.96 -8.42 7.39
CA GLU A 174 -13.31 -9.84 7.36
C GLU A 174 -14.80 -9.99 7.06
N ASP A 175 -15.14 -10.78 6.05
CA ASP A 175 -16.52 -11.17 5.77
C ASP A 175 -17.03 -12.00 6.95
N GLY A 176 -17.99 -11.42 7.68
CA GLY A 176 -18.58 -12.03 8.88
C GLY A 176 -19.54 -13.20 8.62
#